data_AF-E6YWT8-F1
#
_entry.id   AF-E6YWT8-F1
#
_cell.length_a   1.000
_cell.length_b   1.000
_cell.length_c   1.000
_cell.angle_alpha   90.00
_cell.angle_beta   90.00
_cell.angle_gamma   90.00
#
_symmetry.space_group_name_H-M   'P 1'
#
loop_
_entity.id
_entity.type
_entity.pdbx_description
1 polymer ?
#
loop_
_entity_poly.entity_id
_entity_poly.type
_entity_poly.pdbx_seq_one_letter_code
_entity_poly.pdbx_strand_id
1 'polypeptide(L)'
;MNKTTKIFKKALLTAAEQAGNQYGHDGLVSYLCYHAINNPVPFFSLLAKVLPLHVTGEDEGKSKVISRVEIVPMVSNETMSDKLYEGSHENEMSQY
;
A
#
# COMPACT_ATOMS: atom_id res chain seq x y z
N MET A 1 -13.88 -8.66 -24.54
CA MET A 1 -12.39 -8.60 -24.66
C MET A 1 -12.01 -8.98 -26.08
N ASN A 2 -11.22 -8.16 -26.78
CA ASN A 2 -10.95 -8.37 -28.20
C ASN A 2 -9.87 -9.46 -28.42
N LYS A 3 -9.87 -10.17 -29.56
CA LYS A 3 -8.94 -11.29 -29.83
C LYS A 3 -7.47 -10.88 -29.65
N THR A 4 -7.11 -9.69 -30.16
CA THR A 4 -5.77 -9.10 -30.02
C THR A 4 -5.38 -8.93 -28.54
N THR A 5 -6.30 -8.47 -27.69
CA THR A 5 -6.07 -8.32 -26.25
C THR A 5 -5.80 -9.68 -25.57
N LYS A 6 -6.41 -10.77 -26.05
CA LYS A 6 -6.18 -12.12 -25.50
C LYS A 6 -4.80 -12.65 -25.84
N ILE A 7 -4.37 -12.48 -27.09
CA ILE A 7 -3.03 -12.90 -27.55
C ILE A 7 -1.96 -12.12 -26.80
N PHE A 8 -2.12 -10.80 -26.70
CA PHE A 8 -1.19 -9.95 -25.96
C PHE A 8 -1.08 -10.34 -24.48
N LYS A 9 -2.20 -10.53 -23.78
CA LYS A 9 -2.19 -10.98 -22.39
C LYS A 9 -1.48 -12.33 -22.21
N LYS A 10 -1.70 -13.27 -23.12
CA LYS A 10 -1.01 -14.57 -23.07
C LYS A 10 0.49 -14.42 -23.24
N ALA A 11 0.93 -13.68 -24.26
CA ALA A 11 2.36 -13.45 -24.50
C ALA A 11 3.03 -12.75 -23.30
N LEU A 12 2.37 -11.75 -22.72
CA LEU A 12 2.86 -11.05 -21.53
C LEU A 12 3.01 -11.97 -20.33
N LEU A 13 2.00 -12.81 -20.04
CA LEU A 13 2.05 -13.75 -18.92
C LEU A 13 3.13 -14.82 -19.12
N THR A 14 3.30 -15.34 -20.34
CA THR A 14 4.38 -16.28 -20.67
C THR A 14 5.75 -15.65 -20.48
N ALA A 15 5.95 -14.40 -20.90
CA ALA A 15 7.21 -13.70 -20.69
C ALA A 15 7.51 -13.49 -19.20
N ALA A 16 6.51 -13.13 -18.40
CA ALA A 16 6.66 -12.97 -16.96
C ALA A 16 6.99 -14.31 -16.27
N GLU A 17 6.37 -15.42 -16.68
CA GLU A 17 6.68 -16.75 -16.18
C GLU A 17 8.13 -17.16 -16.49
N GLN A 18 8.58 -16.93 -17.73
CA GLN A 18 9.96 -17.19 -18.15
C GLN A 18 10.98 -16.32 -17.38
N ALA A 19 10.67 -15.03 -17.16
CA ALA A 19 11.50 -14.15 -16.36
C ALA A 19 11.60 -14.64 -14.91
N GLY A 20 10.49 -15.11 -14.33
CA GLY A 20 10.49 -15.70 -13.01
C GLY A 20 11.35 -16.96 -12.87
N ASN A 21 11.40 -17.78 -13.93
CA ASN A 21 12.32 -18.93 -14.00
C ASN A 21 13.81 -18.55 -14.03
N GLN A 22 14.16 -17.26 -14.16
CA GLN A 22 15.53 -16.77 -13.99
C GLN A 22 15.89 -16.48 -12.53
N TYR A 23 14.88 -16.27 -11.68
CA TYR A 23 15.04 -15.95 -10.26
C TYR A 23 14.72 -17.15 -9.33
N GLY A 24 13.95 -18.12 -9.82
CA GLY A 24 13.58 -19.34 -9.11
C GLY A 24 13.08 -20.42 -10.08
N HIS A 25 12.42 -21.46 -9.58
CA HIS A 25 11.92 -22.57 -10.41
C HIS A 25 10.38 -22.65 -10.44
N ASP A 26 9.70 -21.61 -9.98
CA ASP A 26 8.24 -21.56 -9.85
C ASP A 26 7.62 -20.48 -10.76
N GLY A 27 8.21 -20.27 -11.93
CA GLY A 27 7.67 -19.42 -12.99
C GLY A 27 7.18 -18.07 -12.50
N LEU A 28 5.91 -17.76 -12.78
CA LEU A 28 5.30 -16.48 -12.43
C LEU A 28 5.30 -16.20 -10.92
N VAL A 29 5.26 -17.22 -10.06
CA VAL A 29 5.37 -17.04 -8.60
C VAL A 29 6.76 -16.50 -8.26
N SER A 30 7.81 -17.10 -8.82
CA SER A 30 9.19 -16.62 -8.62
C SER A 30 9.38 -15.18 -9.13
N TYR A 31 8.74 -14.82 -10.26
CA TYR A 31 8.73 -13.44 -10.78
C TYR A 31 8.09 -12.45 -9.79
N LEU A 32 6.91 -12.81 -9.27
CA LEU A 32 6.17 -11.98 -8.32
C LEU A 32 6.90 -11.86 -6.97
N CYS A 33 7.48 -12.94 -6.46
CA CYS A 33 8.31 -12.91 -5.24
C CYS A 33 9.52 -11.97 -5.39
N TYR A 34 10.22 -12.03 -6.53
CA TYR A 34 11.32 -11.11 -6.81
C TYR A 34 10.86 -9.65 -6.77
N HIS A 35 9.73 -9.32 -7.39
CA HIS A 35 9.20 -7.95 -7.39
C HIS A 35 8.63 -7.53 -6.03
N ALA A 36 8.10 -8.44 -5.21
CA ALA A 36 7.66 -8.12 -3.86
C ALA A 36 8.80 -7.57 -2.98
N ILE A 37 10.02 -8.10 -3.17
CA ILE A 37 11.20 -7.71 -2.40
C ILE A 37 11.91 -6.51 -3.04
N ASN A 38 12.16 -6.57 -4.36
CA ASN A 38 13.03 -5.61 -5.04
C ASN A 38 12.28 -4.40 -5.60
N ASN A 39 10.96 -4.51 -5.80
CA ASN A 39 10.12 -3.47 -6.38
C ASN A 39 8.77 -3.38 -5.64
N PRO A 40 8.79 -3.07 -4.34
CA PRO A 40 7.61 -3.19 -3.48
C PRO A 40 6.47 -2.25 -3.89
N VAL A 41 6.76 -1.05 -4.42
CA VAL A 41 5.72 -0.09 -4.83
C VAL A 41 4.89 -0.59 -6.03
N PRO A 42 5.51 -1.05 -7.15
CA PRO A 42 4.76 -1.74 -8.21
C PRO A 42 4.02 -2.99 -7.73
N PHE A 43 4.64 -3.81 -6.87
CA PHE A 43 4.01 -5.03 -6.37
C PHE A 43 2.78 -4.74 -5.51
N PHE A 44 2.85 -3.74 -4.63
CA PHE A 44 1.72 -3.28 -3.82
C PHE A 44 0.52 -2.86 -4.68
N SER A 45 0.77 -2.20 -5.82
CA SER A 45 -0.28 -1.82 -6.76
C SER A 45 -0.99 -3.05 -7.37
N LEU A 46 -0.31 -4.19 -7.50
CA LEU A 46 -0.93 -5.45 -7.92
C LEU A 46 -1.72 -6.08 -6.78
N LEU A 47 -1.21 -6.06 -5.55
CA LEU A 47 -1.93 -6.51 -4.36
C LEU A 47 -3.28 -5.77 -4.23
N ALA A 48 -3.27 -4.45 -4.34
CA ALA A 48 -4.48 -3.63 -4.29
C ALA A 48 -5.55 -4.03 -5.33
N LYS A 49 -5.15 -4.62 -6.47
CA LYS A 49 -6.08 -5.10 -7.51
C LYS A 49 -6.68 -6.47 -7.21
N VAL A 50 -6.03 -7.28 -6.38
CA VAL A 50 -6.52 -8.62 -6.00
C VAL A 50 -7.23 -8.63 -4.64
N LEU A 51 -7.14 -7.54 -3.88
CA LEU A 51 -7.91 -7.37 -2.65
C LEU A 51 -9.40 -7.30 -2.97
N PRO A 52 -10.26 -8.01 -2.22
CA PRO A 52 -11.70 -7.89 -2.37
C PRO A 52 -12.17 -6.48 -2.02
N LEU A 53 -12.92 -5.86 -2.94
CA LEU A 53 -13.53 -4.54 -2.74
C LEU A 53 -14.70 -4.56 -1.74
N HIS A 54 -15.21 -5.76 -1.44
CA HIS A 54 -16.31 -6.00 -0.52
C HIS A 54 -15.82 -6.93 0.58
N VAL A 55 -15.81 -6.46 1.81
CA VAL A 55 -15.74 -7.34 2.98
C VAL A 55 -17.08 -8.06 3.02
N THR A 56 -17.08 -9.38 2.80
CA THR A 56 -18.22 -10.23 3.16
C THR A 56 -18.32 -10.26 4.68
N GLY A 57 -18.86 -9.20 5.25
CA GLY A 57 -19.43 -9.22 6.58
C GLY A 57 -20.79 -9.87 6.46
N GLU A 58 -21.04 -10.88 7.28
CA GLU A 58 -22.37 -11.40 7.60
C GLU A 58 -23.20 -10.29 8.26
N ASP A 59 -23.58 -9.25 7.51
CA ASP A 59 -24.57 -8.27 7.92
C ASP A 59 -25.21 -7.65 6.67
N GLU A 60 -26.46 -8.07 6.44
CA GLU A 60 -27.31 -7.83 5.29
C GLU A 60 -27.71 -6.36 5.09
N GLY A 61 -26.78 -5.45 4.80
CA GLY A 61 -27.30 -4.13 4.37
C GLY A 61 -26.38 -3.02 3.92
N LYS A 62 -25.06 -3.07 4.14
CA LYS A 62 -24.20 -1.93 3.77
C LYS A 62 -22.84 -2.40 3.28
N SER A 63 -22.73 -2.62 1.97
CA SER A 63 -21.47 -2.89 1.30
C SER A 63 -20.53 -1.69 1.48
N LYS A 64 -19.58 -1.80 2.42
CA LYS A 64 -18.47 -0.84 2.53
C LYS A 64 -17.51 -1.09 1.37
N VAL A 65 -17.58 -0.23 0.35
CA VAL A 65 -16.64 -0.20 -0.77
C VAL A 65 -15.37 0.52 -0.30
N ILE A 66 -14.23 -0.18 -0.33
CA ILE A 66 -12.93 0.48 -0.17
C ILE A 66 -12.60 1.17 -1.49
N SER A 67 -12.72 2.49 -1.53
CA SER A 67 -12.54 3.30 -2.76
C SER A 67 -11.10 3.76 -2.98
N ARG A 68 -10.27 3.83 -1.93
CA ARG A 68 -8.92 4.41 -2.01
C ARG A 68 -8.05 3.88 -0.86
N VAL A 69 -6.83 3.47 -1.21
CA VAL A 69 -5.78 3.09 -0.25
C VAL A 69 -4.59 4.00 -0.51
N GLU A 70 -4.12 4.68 0.53
CA GLU A 70 -2.95 5.56 0.48
C GLU A 70 -1.92 5.13 1.52
N ILE A 71 -0.65 5.18 1.16
CA ILE A 71 0.46 4.96 2.08
C ILE A 71 0.91 6.34 2.56
N VAL A 72 0.80 6.59 3.86
CA VAL A 72 1.27 7.83 4.50
C VAL A 72 2.49 7.57 5.38
N PRO A 73 3.47 8.47 5.41
CA PRO A 73 4.58 8.40 6.36
C PRO A 73 4.04 8.45 7.79
N MET A 74 4.58 7.61 8.68
CA MET A 74 4.32 7.71 10.11
C MET A 74 5.10 8.90 10.67
N VAL A 75 4.40 9.96 11.08
CA VAL A 75 4.98 11.02 11.91
C VAL A 75 4.88 10.58 13.36
N SER A 76 6.02 10.39 14.02
CA SER A 76 6.06 10.15 15.46
C SER A 76 5.59 11.41 16.20
N ASN A 77 4.81 11.22 17.27
CA ASN A 77 4.18 12.29 18.05
C ASN A 77 5.18 13.17 18.85
N GLU A 78 6.47 12.97 18.69
CA GLU A 78 7.51 13.61 19.53
C GLU A 78 7.74 15.09 19.16
N THR A 79 7.34 15.53 17.97
CA THR A 79 7.56 16.91 17.50
C THR A 79 6.53 17.93 18.03
N MET A 80 5.54 17.51 18.80
CA MET A 80 4.49 18.41 19.34
C MET A 80 4.84 19.04 20.71
N SER A 81 5.96 18.67 21.34
CA SER A 81 6.32 19.20 22.67
C SER A 81 7.07 20.54 22.64
N ASP A 82 7.73 20.89 21.53
CA ASP A 82 8.61 22.07 21.46
C ASP A 82 7.91 23.39 21.13
N LYS A 83 6.58 23.42 20.95
CA LYS A 83 5.83 24.65 20.62
C LYS A 83 4.89 25.16 21.71
N LEU A 84 4.96 24.63 22.93
CA LEU A 84 4.05 25.01 24.03
C LEU A 84 4.75 25.68 25.23
N TYR A 85 6.06 25.94 25.19
CA TYR A 85 6.82 26.49 26.32
C TYR A 85 7.52 27.83 26.04
N GLU A 86 6.93 28.69 25.21
CA GLU A 86 7.47 30.03 24.99
C GLU A 86 6.33 31.07 25.02
N GLY A 87 5.79 31.29 26.22
CA GLY A 87 4.76 32.32 26.41
C GLY A 87 3.98 32.22 27.71
N SER A 88 4.64 32.25 28.87
CA SER A 88 3.99 32.57 30.16
C SER A 88 5.00 32.61 31.32
N HIS A 89 5.94 33.56 31.28
CA HIS A 89 6.61 34.00 32.50
C HIS A 89 6.74 35.52 32.45
N GLU A 90 5.71 36.21 32.91
CA GLU A 90 5.78 37.57 33.47
C GLU A 90 4.38 37.99 33.94
N ASN A 91 3.96 37.52 35.11
CA ASN A 91 3.29 38.38 36.10
C ASN A 91 3.15 37.67 37.45
N GLU A 92 3.14 38.49 38.51
CA GLU A 92 2.82 38.16 39.91
C GLU A 92 3.97 37.70 40.82
N MET A 93 4.81 38.66 41.24
CA MET A 93 5.31 38.72 42.63
C MET A 93 5.63 40.16 43.02
N SER A 94 4.65 40.89 43.55
CA SER A 94 4.90 41.95 44.53
C SER A 94 3.60 42.35 45.22
N GLN A 95 3.22 41.57 46.23
CA GLN A 95 2.40 42.02 47.36
C GLN A 95 2.81 41.17 48.56
N TYR A 96 3.87 41.59 49.26
CA TYR A 96 4.02 41.48 50.71
C TYR A 96 5.14 42.42 51.16
#